data_AF-A0AAV5M7S7-F1
#
_entry.id   AF-A0AAV5M7S7-F1
#
_cell.length_a   1.000
_cell.length_b   1.000
_cell.length_c   1.000
_cell.angle_alpha   90.00
_cell.angle_beta   90.00
_cell.angle_gamma   90.00
#
_symmetry.space_group_name_H-M   'P 1'
#
loop_
_entity.id
_entity.type
_entity.pdbx_description
1 polymer ?
#
loop_
_entity_poly.entity_id
_entity_poly.type
_entity_poly.pdbx_seq_one_letter_code
_entity_poly.pdbx_strand_id
1 'polypeptide(L)'
;MYAYSTSKLHCEILQLFSRIEYQLPNLIVTAMTKESLYAAFENGITAEQIITFLQQNAHPRVTERVPSVPENVTDQIRLWEADLNRVEMTHAHLYDEFPSRDVYEEGCEFARMHGGLLWEDAKRMRIVVKAEIHMHMREHLRGQNK
;
A
#
# COMPACT_ATOMS: atom_id res chain seq x y z
N MET A 1 11.09 17.36 14.58
CA MET A 1 10.26 17.17 15.79
C MET A 1 11.09 17.51 17.01
N TYR A 2 10.44 18.07 18.02
CA TYR A 2 11.06 18.45 19.30
C TYR A 2 10.29 17.73 20.41
N ALA A 3 10.94 16.78 21.09
CA ALA A 3 10.33 16.00 22.16
C ALA A 3 10.98 16.34 23.50
N TYR A 4 10.19 16.89 24.43
CA TYR A 4 10.66 17.22 25.77
C TYR A 4 10.56 16.00 26.68
N SER A 5 11.63 15.24 26.77
CA SER A 5 11.68 13.99 27.55
C SER A 5 13.11 13.69 27.98
N THR A 6 13.27 13.18 29.21
CA THR A 6 14.52 12.59 29.71
C THR A 6 14.52 11.06 29.60
N SER A 7 13.38 10.46 29.24
CA SER A 7 13.21 9.01 29.14
C SER A 7 13.98 8.45 27.95
N LYS A 8 14.91 7.52 28.23
CA LYS A 8 15.63 6.77 27.18
C LYS A 8 14.66 5.98 26.30
N LEU A 9 13.61 5.41 26.89
CA LEU A 9 12.59 4.67 26.14
C LEU A 9 11.93 5.54 25.05
N HIS A 10 11.59 6.79 25.36
CA HIS A 10 11.04 7.70 24.34
C HIS A 10 12.04 8.01 23.23
N CYS A 11 13.34 8.09 23.55
CA CYS A 11 14.37 8.25 22.53
C CYS A 11 14.43 7.04 21.59
N GLU A 12 14.43 5.83 22.15
CA GLU A 12 14.45 4.59 21.34
C GLU A 12 13.18 4.45 20.49
N ILE A 13 12.00 4.79 21.01
CA ILE A 13 10.75 4.76 20.22
C ILE A 13 10.81 5.75 19.06
N LEU A 14 11.30 6.98 19.29
CA LEU A 14 11.45 7.98 18.24
C LEU A 14 12.47 7.54 17.17
N GLN A 15 13.50 6.79 17.54
CA GLN A 15 14.48 6.22 16.60
C GLN A 15 13.88 5.21 15.62
N LEU A 16 12.75 4.57 15.97
CA LEU A 16 12.12 3.58 15.10
C LEU A 16 11.60 4.19 13.78
N PHE A 17 11.26 5.49 13.78
CA PHE A 17 10.64 6.14 12.62
C PHE A 17 11.18 7.55 12.31
N SER A 18 12.17 8.03 13.08
CA SER A 18 12.83 9.31 12.85
C SER A 18 14.32 9.24 13.16
N ARG A 19 15.11 10.10 12.51
CA ARG A 19 16.54 10.23 12.79
C ARG A 19 16.74 11.19 13.97
N ILE A 20 17.47 10.78 15.00
CA ILE A 20 17.88 11.70 16.07
C ILE A 20 18.98 12.62 15.53
N GLU A 21 18.76 13.92 15.59
CA GLU A 21 19.76 14.94 15.22
C GLU A 21 20.60 15.33 16.43
N TYR A 22 19.94 15.63 17.55
CA TYR A 22 20.59 16.03 18.79
C TYR A 22 19.81 15.53 20.00
N GLN A 23 20.54 15.12 21.03
CA GLN A 23 19.98 14.79 22.34
C GLN A 23 20.59 15.73 23.39
N LEU A 24 19.73 16.53 24.00
CA LEU A 24 20.02 17.41 25.13
C LEU A 24 19.41 16.82 26.41
N PRO A 25 19.75 17.32 27.61
CA PRO A 25 19.30 16.73 28.86
C PRO A 25 17.78 16.56 29.01
N ASN A 26 16.99 17.45 28.42
CA ASN A 26 15.53 17.46 28.50
C ASN A 26 14.83 17.63 27.14
N LEU A 27 15.59 17.54 26.04
CA LEU A 27 15.08 17.77 24.69
C LEU A 27 15.74 16.81 23.71
N ILE A 28 14.90 16.11 22.97
CA ILE A 28 15.30 15.25 21.86
C ILE A 28 14.87 15.95 20.57
N VAL A 29 15.81 16.23 19.69
CA VAL A 29 15.57 16.82 18.39
C VAL A 29 15.70 15.72 17.35
N THR A 30 14.64 15.51 16.57
CA THR A 30 14.63 14.47 15.53
C THR A 30 14.12 15.02 14.21
N ALA A 31 14.57 14.41 13.12
CA ALA A 31 14.09 14.68 11.76
C ALA A 31 13.36 13.43 11.25
N MET A 32 12.15 13.64 10.75
CA MET A 32 11.42 12.60 10.03
C MET A 32 11.72 12.78 8.55
N THR A 33 12.36 11.78 7.95
CA THR A 33 12.70 11.79 6.52
C THR A 33 12.02 10.60 5.83
N LYS A 34 12.02 10.62 4.49
CA LYS A 34 11.48 9.51 3.70
C LYS A 34 12.20 8.20 4.06
N GLU A 35 13.52 8.26 4.21
CA GLU A 35 14.38 7.12 4.52
C GLU A 35 14.10 6.55 5.91
N SER A 36 13.92 7.39 6.93
CA SER A 36 13.64 6.92 8.29
C SER A 36 12.28 6.24 8.40
N LEU A 37 11.29 6.74 7.65
CA LEU A 37 9.96 6.14 7.61
C LEU A 37 9.93 4.86 6.78
N TYR A 38 10.67 4.81 5.67
CA TYR A 38 10.80 3.58 4.88
C TYR A 38 11.36 2.43 5.72
N ALA A 39 12.43 2.70 6.48
CA ALA A 39 12.97 1.73 7.41
C ALA A 39 11.92 1.29 8.46
N ALA A 40 11.09 2.21 8.95
CA ALA A 40 10.01 1.87 9.88
C ALA A 40 8.96 0.95 9.23
N PHE A 41 8.52 1.27 8.01
CA PHE A 41 7.54 0.50 7.25
C PHE A 41 8.05 -0.91 6.92
N GLU A 42 9.32 -1.05 6.54
CA GLU A 42 9.96 -2.37 6.30
C GLU A 42 9.99 -3.23 7.57
N ASN A 43 10.08 -2.61 8.74
CA ASN A 43 9.98 -3.29 10.04
C ASN A 43 8.52 -3.50 10.51
N GLY A 44 7.53 -3.19 9.68
CA GLY A 44 6.11 -3.42 9.94
C GLY A 44 5.42 -2.36 10.81
N ILE A 45 6.04 -1.21 11.02
CA ILE A 45 5.41 -0.07 11.71
C ILE A 45 4.59 0.71 10.69
N THR A 46 3.27 0.83 10.87
CA THR A 46 2.39 1.46 9.89
C THR A 46 2.33 2.99 10.03
N ALA A 47 1.91 3.68 8.95
CA ALA A 47 1.71 5.13 8.98
C ALA A 47 0.73 5.56 10.08
N GLU A 48 -0.38 4.84 10.23
CA GLU A 48 -1.40 5.13 11.24
C GLU A 48 -0.87 4.94 12.67
N GLN A 49 0.01 3.96 12.91
CA GLN A 49 0.67 3.80 14.21
C GLN A 49 1.55 5.00 14.54
N ILE A 50 2.33 5.49 13.57
CA ILE A 50 3.20 6.66 13.74
C ILE A 50 2.35 7.91 14.00
N ILE A 51 1.32 8.15 13.19
CA ILE A 51 0.42 9.31 13.35
C ILE A 51 -0.28 9.27 14.71
N THR A 52 -0.81 8.11 15.10
CA THR A 52 -1.45 7.92 16.41
C THR A 52 -0.48 8.20 17.55
N PHE A 53 0.76 7.70 17.45
CA PHE A 53 1.80 7.98 18.45
C PHE A 53 2.08 9.47 18.58
N LEU A 54 2.21 10.19 17.46
CA LEU A 54 2.43 11.64 17.47
C LEU A 54 1.26 12.42 18.09
N GLN A 55 0.03 12.02 17.78
CA GLN A 55 -1.17 12.66 18.32
C GLN A 55 -1.32 12.44 19.83
N GLN A 56 -1.06 11.22 20.30
CA GLN A 56 -1.16 10.84 21.72
C GLN A 56 -0.05 11.49 22.58
N ASN A 57 1.12 11.74 22.00
CA ASN A 57 2.28 12.32 22.69
C ASN A 57 2.50 13.80 22.35
N ALA A 58 1.52 14.46 21.73
CA ALA A 58 1.61 15.88 21.43
C ALA A 58 1.68 16.70 22.73
N HIS A 59 2.51 17.76 22.72
CA HIS A 59 2.62 18.67 23.85
C HIS A 59 1.24 19.31 24.16
N PRO A 60 0.87 19.59 25.43
CA PRO A 60 -0.45 20.13 25.78
C PRO A 60 -0.88 21.39 25.00
N ARG A 61 0.07 22.28 24.72
CA ARG A 61 -0.17 23.47 23.88
C ARG A 61 -0.44 23.18 22.40
N VAL A 62 -0.03 22.01 21.92
CA VAL A 62 -0.24 21.54 20.54
C VAL A 62 -1.56 20.77 20.46
N THR A 63 -1.94 20.03 21.51
CA THR A 63 -3.23 19.32 21.56
C THR A 63 -4.44 20.24 21.55
N GLU A 64 -4.28 21.50 21.94
CA GLU A 64 -5.32 22.54 21.79
C GLU A 64 -5.63 22.88 20.33
N ARG A 65 -4.72 22.57 19.40
CA ARG A 65 -4.94 22.72 17.96
C ARG A 65 -5.54 21.43 17.41
N VAL A 66 -6.59 21.57 16.61
CA VAL A 66 -7.25 20.45 15.95
C VAL A 66 -7.02 20.59 14.44
N PRO A 67 -6.37 19.62 13.77
CA PRO A 67 -5.71 18.44 14.35
C PRO A 67 -4.38 18.78 15.06
N SER A 68 -4.00 17.96 16.05
CA SER A 68 -2.76 18.17 16.84
C SER A 68 -1.49 17.92 16.00
N VAL A 69 -1.59 17.04 15.01
CA VAL A 69 -0.59 16.87 13.96
C VAL A 69 -1.13 17.51 12.68
N PRO A 70 -0.40 18.44 12.04
CA PRO A 70 -0.84 19.08 10.80
C PRO A 70 -1.18 18.08 9.68
N GLU A 71 -2.24 18.33 8.92
CA GLU A 71 -2.74 17.44 7.87
C GLU A 71 -1.68 17.13 6.81
N ASN A 72 -0.93 18.13 6.38
CA ASN A 72 0.15 17.95 5.41
C ASN A 72 1.24 16.98 5.89
N VAL A 73 1.50 16.91 7.19
CA VAL A 73 2.44 15.94 7.78
C VAL A 73 1.81 14.56 7.80
N THR A 74 0.55 14.43 8.23
CA THR A 74 -0.13 13.11 8.23
C THR A 74 -0.25 12.52 6.83
N ASP A 75 -0.58 13.37 5.85
CA ASP A 75 -0.72 12.94 4.45
C ASP A 75 0.64 12.56 3.86
N GLN A 76 1.70 13.29 4.18
CA GLN A 76 3.03 12.96 3.70
C GLN A 76 3.51 11.59 4.21
N ILE A 77 3.21 11.24 5.47
CA ILE A 77 3.54 9.93 6.05
C ILE A 77 2.77 8.82 5.31
N ARG A 78 1.46 9.00 5.10
CA ARG A 78 0.62 8.04 4.36
C ARG A 78 1.05 7.85 2.91
N LEU A 79 1.39 8.94 2.23
CA LEU A 79 1.89 8.90 0.86
C LEU A 79 3.20 8.11 0.76
N TRP A 80 4.08 8.24 1.75
CA TRP A 80 5.32 7.48 1.79
C TRP A 80 5.13 5.99 2.09
N GLU A 81 4.13 5.61 2.89
CA GLU A 81 3.77 4.18 3.04
C GLU A 81 3.17 3.63 1.74
N ALA A 82 2.26 4.38 1.10
CA ALA A 82 1.67 4.01 -0.18
C ALA A 82 2.71 3.90 -1.30
N ASP A 83 3.78 4.70 -1.26
CA ASP A 83 4.90 4.60 -2.21
C ASP A 83 5.60 3.23 -2.18
N LEU A 84 5.62 2.54 -1.03
CA LEU A 84 6.18 1.18 -0.93
C LEU A 84 5.22 0.12 -1.48
N ASN A 85 3.91 0.37 -1.36
CA ASN A 85 2.85 -0.55 -1.77
C ASN A 85 2.30 -0.25 -3.17
N ARG A 86 3.15 0.25 -4.08
CA ARG A 86 2.74 0.63 -5.46
C ARG A 86 2.39 -0.55 -6.36
N VAL A 87 2.86 -1.74 -6.03
CA VAL A 87 2.71 -2.94 -6.86
C VAL A 87 1.94 -3.99 -6.08
N GLU A 88 0.80 -4.37 -6.61
CA GLU A 88 0.04 -5.53 -6.16
C GLU A 88 0.33 -6.71 -7.10
N MET A 89 0.63 -7.87 -6.52
CA MET A 89 0.89 -9.09 -7.28
C MET A 89 -0.37 -9.96 -7.27
N THR A 90 -1.02 -10.11 -8.42
CA THR A 90 -2.18 -10.99 -8.58
C THR A 90 -1.79 -12.22 -9.39
N HIS A 91 -2.01 -13.42 -8.85
CA HIS A 91 -1.85 -14.66 -9.62
C HIS A 91 -2.89 -14.71 -10.75
N ALA A 92 -2.40 -14.90 -11.98
CA ALA A 92 -3.22 -14.79 -13.17
C ALA A 92 -2.79 -15.76 -14.28
N HIS A 93 -3.67 -15.97 -15.25
CA HIS A 93 -3.36 -16.65 -16.50
C HIS A 93 -3.69 -15.79 -17.70
N LEU A 94 -2.80 -15.83 -18.68
CA LEU A 94 -2.98 -15.24 -19.99
C LEU A 94 -3.65 -16.27 -20.89
N TYR A 95 -4.71 -15.84 -21.57
CA TYR A 95 -5.28 -16.54 -22.71
C TYR A 95 -5.05 -15.68 -23.95
N ASP A 96 -4.47 -16.30 -24.95
CA ASP A 96 -4.16 -15.73 -26.26
C ASP A 96 -4.53 -16.74 -27.36
N GLU A 97 -4.20 -16.40 -28.61
CA GLU A 97 -4.42 -17.27 -29.78
C GLU A 97 -5.87 -17.76 -29.93
N PHE A 98 -6.84 -16.89 -29.63
CA PHE A 98 -8.25 -17.21 -29.84
C PHE A 98 -8.53 -17.51 -31.33
N PRO A 99 -9.31 -18.56 -31.64
CA PRO A 99 -9.54 -19.00 -33.01
C PRO A 99 -10.40 -18.02 -33.83
N SER A 100 -11.25 -17.25 -33.16
CA SER A 100 -12.07 -16.20 -33.77
C SER A 100 -12.32 -15.06 -32.79
N ARG A 101 -12.79 -13.94 -33.32
CA ARG A 101 -13.22 -12.79 -32.53
C ARG A 101 -14.41 -13.12 -31.63
N ASP A 102 -15.35 -13.94 -32.12
CA ASP A 102 -16.55 -14.31 -31.37
C ASP A 102 -16.18 -15.13 -30.12
N VAL A 103 -15.28 -16.12 -30.25
CA VAL A 103 -14.79 -16.93 -29.11
C VAL A 103 -14.02 -16.06 -28.10
N TYR A 104 -13.29 -15.06 -28.58
CA TYR A 104 -12.65 -14.06 -27.72
C TYR A 104 -13.68 -13.22 -26.93
N GLU A 105 -14.71 -12.71 -27.60
CA GLU A 105 -15.75 -11.88 -26.98
C GLU A 105 -16.55 -12.69 -25.94
N GLU A 106 -16.91 -13.94 -26.24
CA GLU A 106 -17.56 -14.86 -25.30
C GLU A 106 -16.66 -15.19 -24.09
N GLY A 107 -15.37 -15.44 -24.31
CA GLY A 107 -14.40 -15.65 -23.24
C GLY A 107 -14.26 -14.43 -22.32
N CYS A 108 -14.31 -13.22 -22.88
CA CYS A 108 -14.31 -11.97 -22.10
C CYS A 108 -15.57 -11.87 -21.25
N GLU A 109 -16.75 -12.11 -21.82
CA GLU A 109 -18.02 -12.09 -21.10
C GLU A 109 -18.06 -13.11 -19.96
N PHE A 110 -17.62 -14.34 -20.24
CA PHE A 110 -17.51 -15.38 -19.22
C PHE A 110 -16.61 -14.95 -18.07
N ALA A 111 -15.42 -14.39 -18.36
CA ALA A 111 -14.49 -13.92 -17.34
C ALA A 111 -15.06 -12.74 -16.52
N ARG A 112 -15.81 -11.82 -17.15
CA ARG A 112 -16.49 -10.71 -16.45
C ARG A 112 -17.63 -11.21 -15.56
N MET A 113 -18.46 -12.14 -16.05
CA MET A 113 -19.55 -12.72 -15.27
C MET A 113 -19.07 -13.43 -14.01
N HIS A 114 -17.90 -14.05 -14.05
CA HIS A 114 -17.30 -14.74 -12.91
C HIS A 114 -16.39 -13.82 -12.07
N GLY A 115 -16.35 -12.50 -12.33
CA GLY A 115 -15.57 -11.53 -11.56
C GLY A 115 -14.05 -11.72 -11.63
N GLY A 116 -13.57 -12.42 -12.66
CA GLY A 116 -12.18 -12.84 -12.78
C GLY A 116 -11.40 -12.18 -13.91
N LEU A 117 -12.01 -11.34 -14.76
CA LEU A 117 -11.28 -10.58 -15.77
C LEU A 117 -10.38 -9.52 -15.11
N LEU A 118 -9.08 -9.58 -15.38
CA LEU A 118 -8.09 -8.60 -14.88
C LEU A 118 -7.70 -7.59 -15.96
N TRP A 119 -7.59 -8.03 -17.20
CA TRP A 119 -7.18 -7.18 -18.31
C TRP A 119 -7.59 -7.80 -19.66
N GLU A 120 -7.81 -6.96 -20.66
CA GLU A 120 -8.15 -7.39 -22.02
C GLU A 120 -7.48 -6.51 -23.09
N ASP A 121 -7.18 -7.11 -24.24
CA ASP A 121 -6.68 -6.44 -25.45
C ASP A 121 -7.40 -6.99 -26.68
N ALA A 122 -8.43 -6.24 -27.11
CA ALA A 122 -9.26 -6.59 -28.25
C ALA A 122 -8.51 -6.59 -29.59
N LYS A 123 -7.39 -5.87 -29.72
CA LYS A 123 -6.64 -5.82 -30.97
C LYS A 123 -5.86 -7.09 -31.22
N ARG A 124 -5.34 -7.69 -30.15
CA ARG A 124 -4.55 -8.93 -30.20
C ARG A 124 -5.32 -10.16 -29.72
N MET A 125 -6.60 -9.99 -29.35
CA MET A 125 -7.46 -11.03 -28.78
C MET A 125 -6.78 -11.70 -27.59
N ARG A 126 -6.49 -10.93 -26.53
CA ARG A 126 -5.86 -11.44 -25.32
C ARG A 126 -6.64 -11.06 -24.09
N ILE A 127 -6.74 -11.98 -23.14
CA ILE A 127 -7.31 -11.70 -21.83
C ILE A 127 -6.40 -12.23 -20.74
N VAL A 128 -6.34 -11.50 -19.63
CA VAL A 128 -5.70 -11.96 -18.40
C VAL A 128 -6.81 -12.15 -17.37
N VAL A 129 -6.82 -13.32 -16.75
CA VAL A 129 -7.84 -13.70 -15.77
C VAL A 129 -7.20 -14.12 -14.45
N LYS A 130 -7.92 -13.94 -13.33
CA LYS A 130 -7.52 -14.44 -12.02
C LYS A 130 -7.30 -15.95 -12.05
N ALA A 131 -6.30 -16.43 -11.33
CA ALA A 131 -6.02 -17.87 -11.21
C ALA A 131 -7.22 -18.67 -10.69
N GLU A 132 -8.05 -18.07 -9.84
CA GLU A 132 -9.28 -18.66 -9.28
C GLU A 132 -10.28 -19.11 -10.36
N ILE A 133 -10.37 -18.37 -11.47
CA ILE A 133 -11.33 -18.68 -12.54
C ILE A 133 -10.74 -19.56 -13.64
N HIS A 134 -9.45 -19.92 -13.55
CA HIS A 134 -8.73 -20.68 -14.59
C HIS A 134 -9.45 -21.94 -15.03
N MET A 135 -9.89 -22.76 -14.07
CA MET A 135 -10.48 -24.06 -14.33
C MET A 135 -11.82 -23.90 -15.06
N HIS A 136 -12.67 -23.00 -14.58
CA HIS A 136 -13.95 -22.66 -15.20
C HIS A 136 -13.77 -22.14 -16.63
N MET A 137 -12.78 -21.25 -16.83
CA MET A 137 -12.48 -20.70 -18.15
C MET A 137 -11.99 -21.79 -19.12
N ARG A 138 -11.13 -22.71 -18.64
CA ARG A 138 -10.62 -23.82 -19.45
C ARG A 138 -11.73 -24.79 -19.85
N GLU A 139 -12.69 -25.05 -18.97
CA GLU A 139 -13.86 -25.88 -19.28
C GLU A 139 -14.78 -25.20 -20.29
N HIS A 140 -15.03 -23.90 -20.12
CA HIS A 140 -15.85 -23.10 -21.04
C HIS A 140 -15.29 -23.12 -22.47
N LEU A 141 -14.00 -22.79 -22.65
CA LEU A 141 -13.38 -22.78 -23.98
C LEU A 141 -13.27 -24.17 -24.62
N ARG A 142 -13.08 -25.23 -23.82
CA ARG A 142 -13.08 -26.62 -24.35
C ARG A 142 -14.43 -27.02 -24.90
N GLY A 143 -15.52 -26.51 -24.34
CA GLY A 143 -16.87 -26.74 -24.83
C GLY A 143 -17.14 -26.15 -26.21
N GLN A 144 -16.44 -25.07 -26.58
CA GLN A 144 -16.64 -24.35 -27.83
C GLN A 144 -15.81 -24.88 -29.02
N ASN A 145 -14.78 -25.68 -28.75
CA ASN A 145 -13.96 -26.33 -29.79
C ASN A 145 -14.56 -27.66 -30.32
N LYS A 146 -15.81 -27.99 -29.96
CA LYS A 146 -16.56 -29.15 -30.47
C LYS A 146 -17.63 -28.70 -31.46
#